data_AF-A0A420WMW9-F1
#
_entry.id   AF-A0A420WMW9-F1
#
_cell.length_a   1.000
_cell.length_b   1.000
_cell.length_c   1.000
_cell.angle_alpha   90.00
_cell.angle_beta   90.00
_cell.angle_gamma   90.00
#
_symmetry.space_group_name_H-M   'P 1'
#
loop_
_entity.id
_entity.type
_entity.pdbx_description
1 polymer ?
#
loop_
_entity_poly.entity_id
_entity_poly.type
_entity_poly.pdbx_seq_one_letter_code
_entity_poly.pdbx_strand_id
1 'polypeptide(L)'
;MMTVTVTLAAILLSLAGIVLLTATDPKRRRVFGLPDAKHRPAVLACLLILAPGVALLIAGQSAAFVMWLAAVPLAGWALAAIPPGALSRKR
;
A
#
# COMPACT_ATOMS: atom_id res chain seq x y z
N MET A 1 -20.79 -11.16 -7.59
CA MET A 1 -20.35 -9.78 -7.90
C MET A 1 -19.88 -9.03 -6.65
N MET A 2 -20.63 -9.07 -5.54
CA MET A 2 -20.27 -8.40 -4.28
C MET A 2 -18.91 -8.80 -3.68
N THR A 3 -18.51 -10.06 -3.78
CA THR A 3 -17.21 -10.55 -3.27
C THR A 3 -16.02 -9.97 -4.05
N VAL A 4 -16.14 -9.86 -5.37
CA VAL A 4 -15.11 -9.30 -6.25
C VAL A 4 -14.92 -7.81 -5.93
N THR A 5 -16.01 -7.05 -5.82
CA THR A 5 -15.95 -5.61 -5.50
C THR A 5 -15.32 -5.36 -4.14
N VAL A 6 -15.66 -6.16 -3.12
CA VAL A 6 -15.09 -6.04 -1.78
C VAL A 6 -13.59 -6.39 -1.77
N THR A 7 -13.20 -7.43 -2.51
CA THR A 7 -11.78 -7.81 -2.66
C THR A 7 -10.96 -6.69 -3.30
N LEU A 8 -11.45 -6.13 -4.40
CA LEU A 8 -10.79 -5.02 -5.10
C LEU A 8 -10.69 -3.78 -4.20
N ALA A 9 -11.76 -3.43 -3.50
CA ALA A 9 -11.74 -2.28 -2.58
C ALA A 9 -10.71 -2.46 -1.46
N ALA A 10 -10.62 -3.65 -0.87
CA ALA A 10 -9.63 -3.93 0.18
C ALA A 10 -8.19 -3.83 -0.35
N ILE A 11 -7.93 -4.36 -1.54
CA ILE A 11 -6.61 -4.29 -2.19
C ILE A 11 -6.23 -2.83 -2.49
N LEU A 12 -7.14 -2.05 -3.08
CA LEU A 12 -6.89 -0.64 -3.41
C LEU A 12 -6.62 0.21 -2.16
N LEU A 13 -7.36 -0.04 -1.08
CA LEU A 13 -7.18 0.67 0.18
C LEU A 13 -5.80 0.37 0.81
N SER A 14 -5.39 -0.91 0.79
CA SER A 14 -4.06 -1.30 1.25
C SER A 14 -2.94 -0.73 0.36
N LEU A 15 -3.14 -0.70 -0.95
CA LEU A 15 -2.21 -0.07 -1.91
C LEU A 15 -2.00 1.42 -1.61
N ALA A 16 -3.06 2.16 -1.30
CA ALA A 16 -2.94 3.56 -0.91
C ALA A 16 -2.07 3.74 0.34
N GLY A 17 -2.22 2.84 1.33
CA GLY A 17 -1.36 2.81 2.51
C GLY A 17 0.11 2.53 2.18
N ILE A 18 0.39 1.56 1.29
CA ILE A 18 1.76 1.26 0.83
C ILE A 18 2.37 2.48 0.12
N VAL A 19 1.62 3.14 -0.76
CA VAL A 19 2.08 4.34 -1.47
C VAL A 19 2.41 5.46 -0.49
N LEU A 20 1.54 5.70 0.50
CA LEU A 20 1.77 6.71 1.53
C LEU A 20 3.03 6.42 2.35
N LEU A 21 3.24 5.15 2.72
CA LEU A 21 4.40 4.72 3.51
C LEU A 21 5.70 4.84 2.70
N THR A 22 5.70 4.39 1.45
CA THR A 22 6.89 4.47 0.58
C THR A 22 7.23 5.88 0.11
N ALA A 23 6.26 6.81 0.08
CA ALA A 23 6.47 8.22 -0.23
C ALA A 23 7.08 9.01 0.95
N THR A 24 6.87 8.54 2.17
CA THR A 24 7.37 9.16 3.40
C THR A 24 8.59 8.46 3.99
N ASP A 25 9.04 7.36 3.37
CA ASP A 25 10.19 6.56 3.81
C ASP A 25 11.50 7.38 3.78
N PRO A 26 12.17 7.58 4.93
CA PRO A 26 13.38 8.40 5.01
C PRO A 26 14.57 7.79 4.27
N LYS A 27 14.70 6.44 4.31
CA LYS A 27 15.83 5.75 3.69
C LYS A 27 15.78 5.91 2.18
N ARG A 28 14.61 5.69 1.58
CA ARG A 28 14.34 5.86 0.16
C ARG A 28 14.50 7.34 -0.23
N ARG A 29 13.98 8.30 0.53
CA ARG A 29 14.19 9.72 0.21
C ARG A 29 15.66 10.14 0.26
N ARG A 30 16.42 9.69 1.26
CA ARG A 30 17.85 9.96 1.40
C ARG A 30 18.69 9.38 0.25
N VAL A 31 18.42 8.13 -0.15
CA VAL A 31 19.13 7.48 -1.27
C VAL A 31 18.89 8.22 -2.59
N PHE A 32 17.71 8.80 -2.77
CA PHE A 32 17.34 9.54 -3.98
C PHE A 32 17.53 11.07 -3.87
N GLY A 33 18.19 11.57 -2.82
CA GLY A 33 18.49 13.00 -2.65
C GLY A 33 17.25 13.91 -2.48
N LEU A 34 16.11 13.34 -2.08
CA LEU A 34 14.88 14.09 -1.85
C LEU A 34 14.91 14.77 -0.46
N PRO A 35 14.22 15.93 -0.28
CA PRO A 35 14.09 16.57 1.04
C PRO A 35 13.50 15.60 2.07
N ASP A 36 13.66 15.84 3.36
CA ASP A 36 13.01 15.00 4.37
C ASP A 36 11.49 15.19 4.42
N ALA A 37 10.77 14.13 4.80
CA ALA A 37 9.33 14.21 5.03
C ALA A 37 9.04 14.93 6.36
N LYS A 38 8.29 16.04 6.32
CA LYS A 38 7.88 16.79 7.53
C LYS A 38 6.94 16.01 8.44
N HIS A 39 6.12 15.12 7.87
CA HIS A 39 5.16 14.31 8.62
C HIS A 39 5.19 12.86 8.12
N ARG A 40 5.15 11.91 9.07
CA ARG A 40 5.22 10.47 8.81
C ARG A 40 3.97 9.81 9.40
N PRO A 41 2.88 9.73 8.64
CA PRO A 41 1.63 9.13 9.14
C PRO A 41 1.73 7.59 9.15
N ALA A 42 2.76 7.05 9.82
CA ALA A 42 3.08 5.62 9.81
C ALA A 42 1.93 4.78 10.39
N VAL A 43 1.32 5.25 11.48
CA VAL A 43 0.16 4.58 12.09
C VAL A 43 -1.02 4.54 11.10
N LEU A 44 -1.35 5.66 10.47
CA LEU A 44 -2.42 5.74 9.49
C LEU A 44 -2.13 4.84 8.28
N ALA A 45 -0.90 4.83 7.78
CA ALA A 45 -0.49 3.98 6.68
C ALA A 45 -0.58 2.49 7.05
N CYS A 46 -0.13 2.09 8.24
CA CYS A 46 -0.30 0.72 8.74
C CYS A 46 -1.78 0.32 8.87
N LEU A 47 -2.63 1.23 9.36
CA LEU A 47 -4.07 0.99 9.44
C LEU A 47 -4.68 0.81 8.05
N LEU A 48 -4.34 1.67 7.09
CA LEU A 48 -4.81 1.54 5.70
C LEU A 48 -4.35 0.24 5.05
N ILE A 49 -3.13 -0.21 5.37
CA ILE A 49 -2.60 -1.49 4.87
C ILE A 49 -3.35 -2.66 5.50
N LEU A 50 -3.44 -2.75 6.83
CA LEU A 50 -3.84 -3.98 7.53
C LEU A 50 -5.35 -4.07 7.83
N ALA A 51 -6.02 -2.96 8.11
CA ALA A 51 -7.44 -2.97 8.48
C ALA A 51 -8.36 -3.63 7.44
N PRO A 52 -8.16 -3.47 6.11
CA PRO A 52 -9.00 -4.12 5.11
C PRO A 52 -8.89 -5.65 5.18
N GLY A 53 -7.68 -6.19 5.36
CA GLY A 53 -7.46 -7.62 5.51
C GLY A 53 -8.10 -8.20 6.77
N VAL A 54 -7.98 -7.48 7.90
CA VAL A 54 -8.64 -7.87 9.16
C VAL A 54 -10.16 -7.86 9.00
N ALA A 55 -10.74 -6.86 8.33
CA ALA A 55 -12.16 -6.78 8.07
C ALA A 55 -12.65 -7.96 7.20
N LEU A 56 -11.89 -8.34 6.16
CA LEU A 56 -12.20 -9.51 5.32
C LEU A 56 -12.21 -10.81 6.13
N LEU A 57 -11.25 -10.97 7.05
CA LEU A 57 -11.14 -12.15 7.91
C LEU A 57 -12.34 -12.25 8.87
N ILE A 58 -12.69 -11.15 9.54
CA ILE A 58 -13.84 -11.09 10.47
C ILE A 58 -15.16 -11.34 9.73
N ALA A 59 -15.29 -10.85 8.49
CA ALA A 59 -16.46 -11.08 7.65
C ALA A 59 -16.56 -12.51 7.09
N GLY A 60 -15.62 -13.41 7.40
CA GLY A 60 -15.59 -14.79 6.93
C GLY A 60 -15.31 -14.92 5.43
N GLN A 61 -14.79 -13.88 4.78
CA GLN A 61 -14.53 -13.86 3.34
C GLN A 61 -13.15 -14.46 3.03
N SER A 62 -12.98 -15.76 3.25
CA SER A 62 -11.67 -16.45 3.18
C SER A 62 -10.99 -16.30 1.82
N ALA A 63 -11.73 -16.44 0.72
CA ALA A 63 -11.18 -16.30 -0.64
C ALA A 63 -10.69 -14.87 -0.91
N ALA A 64 -11.48 -13.86 -0.52
CA ALA A 64 -11.11 -12.46 -0.66
C ALA A 64 -9.88 -12.12 0.20
N PHE A 65 -9.81 -12.65 1.42
CA PHE A 65 -8.68 -12.48 2.31
C PHE A 65 -7.40 -13.08 1.72
N VAL A 66 -7.45 -14.31 1.18
CA VAL A 66 -6.29 -14.94 0.55
C VAL A 66 -5.83 -14.16 -0.70
N MET A 67 -6.77 -13.70 -1.54
CA MET A 67 -6.43 -12.87 -2.70
C MET A 67 -5.78 -11.55 -2.27
N TRP A 68 -6.32 -10.89 -1.25
CA TRP A 68 -5.74 -9.69 -0.66
C TRP A 68 -4.33 -9.95 -0.09
N LEU A 69 -4.15 -11.06 0.64
CA LEU A 69 -2.88 -11.46 1.25
C LEU A 69 -1.80 -11.74 0.19
N ALA A 70 -2.18 -12.22 -0.98
CA ALA A 70 -1.25 -12.37 -2.11
C ALA A 70 -0.94 -11.03 -2.79
N ALA A 71 -1.96 -10.21 -3.05
CA ALA A 71 -1.83 -8.97 -3.80
C ALA A 71 -1.02 -7.88 -3.06
N VAL A 72 -1.23 -7.72 -1.75
CA VAL A 72 -0.62 -6.64 -0.95
C VAL A 72 0.92 -6.75 -0.89
N PRO A 73 1.53 -7.90 -0.57
CA PRO A 73 2.98 -8.07 -0.63
C PRO A 73 3.54 -7.88 -2.04
N LEU A 74 2.88 -8.43 -3.07
CA LEU A 74 3.30 -8.25 -4.46
C LEU A 74 3.33 -6.76 -4.86
N ALA A 75 2.31 -6.00 -4.48
CA ALA A 75 2.28 -4.55 -4.68
C ALA A 75 3.40 -3.84 -3.93
N GLY A 76 3.71 -4.26 -2.70
CA GLY A 76 4.84 -3.75 -1.92
C GLY A 76 6.18 -3.95 -2.63
N TRP A 77 6.44 -5.16 -3.13
CA TRP A 77 7.64 -5.48 -3.90
C TRP A 77 7.72 -4.71 -5.23
N ALA A 78 6.62 -4.66 -5.98
CA ALA A 78 6.55 -3.90 -7.22
C ALA A 78 6.86 -2.41 -6.99
N LEU A 79 6.33 -1.81 -5.92
CA LEU A 79 6.58 -0.42 -5.60
C LEU A 79 8.00 -0.17 -5.08
N ALA A 80 8.57 -1.13 -4.36
CA ALA A 80 9.97 -1.09 -3.93
C ALA A 80 10.95 -1.11 -5.11
N ALA A 81 10.60 -1.82 -6.20
CA ALA A 81 11.40 -1.87 -7.42
C ALA A 81 11.32 -0.57 -8.26
N ILE A 82 10.31 0.27 -8.05
CA ILE A 82 10.15 1.53 -8.78
C ILE A 82 10.94 2.64 -8.06
N PRO A 83 11.83 3.40 -8.75
CA PRO A 83 12.49 4.54 -8.14
C PRO A 83 11.51 5.70 -7.89
N PRO A 84 11.61 6.41 -6.75
CA PRO A 84 10.80 7.59 -6.48
C PRO A 84 11.11 8.68 -7.52
N GLY A 85 10.07 9.24 -8.16
CA GLY A 85 10.20 10.26 -9.20
C GLY A 85 10.10 9.77 -10.65
N ALA A 86 10.10 8.44 -10.89
CA ALA A 86 9.84 7.90 -12.24
C ALA A 86 8.48 8.35 -12.83
N LEU A 87 7.49 8.56 -11.97
CA LEU A 87 6.16 9.07 -12.33
C LEU A 87 6.10 10.61 -12.44
N SER A 88 7.16 11.33 -12.06
CA SER A 88 7.23 12.80 -12.07
C SER A 88 8.13 13.36 -13.19
N ARG A 89 8.48 12.54 -14.19
CA ARG A 89 9.18 13.02 -15.39
C ARG A 89 8.16 13.62 -16.36
N LYS A 90 7.61 14.79 -16.03
CA LYS A 90 7.08 15.69 -17.08
C LYS A 90 8.29 16.12 -17.90
N ARG A 91 8.31 15.64 -19.14
CA ARG A 91 9.29 15.98 -20.19
C ARG A 91 9.13 17.44 -20.61
#